data_AF-A0A2E9YC39-F1
#
_entry.id   AF-A0A2E9YC39-F1
#
_cell.length_a   1.000
_cell.length_b   1.000
_cell.length_c   1.000
_cell.angle_alpha   90.00
_cell.angle_beta   90.00
_cell.angle_gamma   90.00
#
_symmetry.space_group_name_H-M   'P 1'
#
loop_
_entity.id
_entity.type
_entity.pdbx_description
1 polymer ?
#
loop_
_entity_poly.entity_id
_entity_poly.type
_entity_poly.pdbx_seq_one_letter_code
_entity_poly.pdbx_strand_id
1 'polypeptide(L)'
;DADGDGIYSATFTYDAPYSGYYTFTNGACGDYSCKENLAGLPCGDPANFNDRFLDVNENTTLSTCFGQCTTDGSCESTADVAVTFRVDMSEQTVAGGVFLHAAFDGWGAIPMNDDDGDSIYETTQTLASGNYEFLYQNGEGVNEVFDGENFTECTITSGAFTNRLLTVGSEATQATDAYCYNSCAACEGANGLDEISGFDFQLIPSVTTGNVEMRFAGVQSAKQVSIVSFTGALIHAFQVPANENVFTLDLSGEATGVYFIQVQTEGFGLTQKLLKVN
;
A
#
# COMPACT_ATOMS: atom_id res chain seq x y z
N ASP A 1 15.52 -32.68 10.77
CA ASP A 1 16.40 -32.79 9.60
C ASP A 1 17.63 -33.62 9.95
N ALA A 2 17.53 -34.94 9.81
CA ALA A 2 18.63 -35.86 10.17
C ALA A 2 19.63 -36.05 9.02
N ASP A 3 19.20 -35.71 7.82
CA ASP A 3 19.84 -35.83 6.52
C ASP A 3 20.33 -34.49 5.95
N GLY A 4 19.97 -33.38 6.56
CA GLY A 4 20.43 -32.03 6.22
C GLY A 4 19.77 -31.47 4.96
N ASP A 5 18.60 -31.97 4.58
CA ASP A 5 17.91 -31.59 3.34
C ASP A 5 16.88 -30.46 3.52
N GLY A 6 16.73 -29.95 4.74
CA GLY A 6 15.76 -28.92 5.09
C GLY A 6 14.34 -29.44 5.29
N ILE A 7 14.11 -30.76 5.20
CA ILE A 7 12.80 -31.39 5.42
C ILE A 7 12.76 -31.99 6.83
N TYR A 8 11.68 -31.65 7.56
CA TYR A 8 11.42 -32.18 8.90
C TYR A 8 10.20 -33.09 8.81
N SER A 9 10.39 -34.38 9.09
CA SER A 9 9.33 -35.39 9.01
C SER A 9 9.01 -35.99 10.37
N ALA A 10 7.73 -36.33 10.56
CA ALA A 10 7.23 -37.09 11.71
C ALA A 10 6.12 -38.05 11.24
N THR A 11 5.94 -39.15 11.96
CA THR A 11 4.88 -40.12 11.68
C THR A 11 4.04 -40.32 12.92
N PHE A 12 2.73 -40.17 12.76
CA PHE A 12 1.74 -40.36 13.80
C PHE A 12 0.77 -41.46 13.38
N THR A 13 0.13 -42.12 14.36
CA THR A 13 -0.82 -43.21 14.10
C THR A 13 -2.12 -42.90 14.84
N TYR A 14 -3.22 -42.93 14.10
CA TYR A 14 -4.58 -42.69 14.57
C TYR A 14 -5.53 -43.78 14.03
N ASP A 15 -6.65 -43.99 14.71
CA ASP A 15 -7.71 -44.85 14.20
C ASP A 15 -8.43 -44.16 13.03
N ALA A 16 -8.69 -44.91 11.94
CA ALA A 16 -9.42 -44.39 10.79
C ALA A 16 -10.95 -44.53 10.97
N PRO A 17 -11.77 -43.53 10.56
CA PRO A 17 -11.37 -42.23 10.01
C PRO A 17 -10.89 -41.26 11.10
N TYR A 18 -9.94 -40.39 10.76
CA TYR A 18 -9.43 -39.35 11.63
C TYR A 18 -9.65 -37.96 11.02
N SER A 19 -10.22 -37.05 11.81
CA SER A 19 -10.32 -35.63 11.47
C SER A 19 -9.87 -34.77 12.64
N GLY A 20 -9.06 -33.74 12.41
CA GLY A 20 -8.58 -32.84 13.44
C GLY A 20 -7.77 -31.67 12.91
N TYR A 21 -7.39 -30.75 13.79
CA TYR A 21 -6.57 -29.58 13.45
C TYR A 21 -5.11 -29.80 13.85
N TYR A 22 -4.19 -29.24 13.07
CA TYR A 22 -2.76 -29.26 13.36
C TYR A 22 -2.06 -27.99 12.87
N THR A 23 -0.91 -27.67 13.44
CA THR A 23 -0.06 -26.54 13.03
C THR A 23 1.40 -26.97 13.13
N PHE A 24 2.27 -26.42 12.28
CA PHE A 24 3.71 -26.51 12.49
C PHE A 24 4.19 -25.41 13.46
N THR A 25 5.23 -25.72 14.25
CA THR A 25 5.94 -24.72 15.06
C THR A 25 7.43 -24.73 14.70
N ASN A 26 8.01 -23.54 14.57
CA ASN A 26 9.44 -23.36 14.35
C ASN A 26 10.16 -23.17 15.69
N GLY A 27 10.26 -24.27 16.44
CA GLY A 27 10.79 -24.28 17.81
C GLY A 27 9.80 -24.86 18.82
N ALA A 28 10.27 -25.00 20.06
CA ALA A 28 9.50 -25.54 21.19
C ALA A 28 9.02 -24.41 22.11
N CYS A 29 8.22 -23.49 21.58
CA CYS A 29 7.69 -22.36 22.33
C CYS A 29 6.53 -22.80 23.22
N GLY A 30 6.58 -22.48 24.52
CA GLY A 30 5.55 -22.88 25.48
C GLY A 30 4.20 -22.17 25.30
N ASP A 31 4.16 -21.12 24.48
CA ASP A 31 3.05 -20.20 24.28
C ASP A 31 2.55 -20.16 22.81
N TYR A 32 3.00 -21.07 21.95
CA TYR A 32 2.69 -21.10 20.52
C TYR A 32 3.13 -19.86 19.72
N SER A 33 3.99 -19.01 20.27
CA SER A 33 4.53 -17.83 19.56
C SER A 33 5.29 -18.18 18.26
N CYS A 34 5.85 -19.39 18.16
CA CYS A 34 6.53 -19.86 16.95
C CYS A 34 5.67 -20.76 16.05
N LYS A 35 4.34 -20.75 16.21
CA LYS A 35 3.47 -21.43 15.25
C LYS A 35 3.51 -20.71 13.89
N GLU A 36 3.26 -21.44 12.82
CA GLU A 36 3.08 -20.84 11.49
C GLU A 36 1.87 -19.90 11.41
N ASN A 37 1.98 -18.85 10.60
CA ASN A 37 0.86 -17.94 10.34
C ASN A 37 0.14 -18.34 9.05
N LEU A 38 -1.10 -18.81 9.17
CA LEU A 38 -1.97 -19.15 8.02
C LEU A 38 -3.20 -18.25 7.94
N ALA A 39 -3.22 -17.11 8.64
CA ALA A 39 -4.34 -16.19 8.61
C ALA A 39 -4.59 -15.70 7.17
N GLY A 40 -5.85 -15.86 6.71
CA GLY A 40 -6.27 -15.48 5.36
C GLY A 40 -5.84 -16.45 4.25
N LEU A 41 -5.14 -17.54 4.58
CA LEU A 41 -4.74 -18.57 3.61
C LEU A 41 -5.79 -19.69 3.50
N PRO A 42 -5.93 -20.34 2.33
CA PRO A 42 -6.98 -21.35 2.11
C PRO A 42 -6.84 -22.62 2.95
N CYS A 43 -5.67 -22.87 3.54
CA CYS A 43 -5.41 -24.02 4.41
C CYS A 43 -5.43 -23.68 5.91
N GLY A 44 -5.63 -22.42 6.30
CA GLY A 44 -5.82 -22.01 7.69
C GLY A 44 -7.31 -21.86 7.99
N ASP A 45 -7.80 -22.49 9.05
CA ASP A 45 -9.20 -22.34 9.49
C ASP A 45 -9.35 -21.19 10.50
N PRO A 46 -10.02 -20.07 10.14
CA PRO A 46 -10.19 -18.93 11.04
C PRO A 46 -10.95 -19.24 12.33
N ALA A 47 -11.80 -20.27 12.33
CA ALA A 47 -12.52 -20.70 13.53
C ALA A 47 -11.65 -21.52 14.49
N ASN A 48 -10.48 -21.96 14.05
CA ASN A 48 -9.56 -22.81 14.79
C ASN A 48 -8.14 -22.22 14.79
N PHE A 49 -8.04 -20.94 15.17
CA PHE A 49 -6.77 -20.20 15.27
C PHE A 49 -5.97 -20.09 13.97
N ASN A 50 -6.57 -20.35 12.80
CA ASN A 50 -5.88 -20.54 11.52
C ASN A 50 -5.00 -21.81 11.49
N ASP A 51 -5.35 -22.85 12.24
CA ASP A 51 -4.70 -24.16 12.14
C ASP A 51 -5.15 -24.89 10.87
N ARG A 52 -4.32 -25.83 10.40
CA ARG A 52 -4.62 -26.69 9.26
C ARG A 52 -5.64 -27.75 9.65
N PHE A 53 -6.62 -28.00 8.78
CA PHE A 53 -7.55 -29.11 8.95
C PHE A 53 -7.04 -30.37 8.24
N LEU A 54 -7.07 -31.50 8.92
CA LEU A 54 -6.75 -32.82 8.41
C LEU A 54 -7.99 -33.71 8.47
N ASP A 55 -8.32 -34.38 7.37
CA ASP A 55 -9.36 -35.41 7.29
C ASP A 55 -8.85 -36.57 6.43
N VAL A 56 -8.66 -37.74 7.04
CA VAL A 56 -8.02 -38.91 6.42
C VAL A 56 -8.70 -40.21 6.82
N ASN A 57 -8.75 -41.15 5.88
CA ASN A 57 -9.35 -42.48 6.03
C ASN A 57 -8.38 -43.63 5.71
N GLU A 58 -7.16 -43.31 5.27
CA GLU A 58 -6.10 -44.25 4.94
C GLU A 58 -4.73 -43.66 5.24
N ASN A 59 -3.65 -44.39 4.94
CA ASN A 59 -2.30 -43.88 5.12
C ASN A 59 -2.07 -42.67 4.20
N THR A 60 -1.85 -41.51 4.80
CA THR A 60 -1.64 -40.25 4.08
C THR A 60 -0.27 -39.69 4.44
N THR A 61 0.48 -39.26 3.41
CA THR A 61 1.69 -38.46 3.57
C THR A 61 1.36 -37.03 3.17
N LEU A 62 1.61 -36.09 4.07
CA LEU A 62 1.49 -34.67 3.82
C LEU A 62 2.88 -34.07 3.75
N SER A 63 3.16 -33.37 2.66
CA SER A 63 4.41 -32.62 2.48
C SER A 63 4.04 -31.17 2.21
N THR A 64 4.41 -30.26 3.10
CA THR A 64 4.01 -28.85 3.01
C THR A 64 5.11 -28.00 3.59
N CYS A 65 5.09 -26.72 3.25
CA CYS A 65 6.07 -25.75 3.72
C CYS A 65 5.47 -24.93 4.86
N PHE A 66 6.32 -24.55 5.82
CA PHE A 66 5.92 -23.76 6.99
C PHE A 66 5.29 -22.44 6.53
N GLY A 67 4.07 -22.13 6.98
CA GLY A 67 3.34 -20.92 6.58
C GLY A 67 2.79 -20.93 5.16
N GLN A 68 2.84 -22.05 4.43
CA GLN A 68 2.32 -22.16 3.06
C GLN A 68 1.32 -23.29 2.91
N CYS A 69 0.39 -23.17 1.97
CA CYS A 69 -0.66 -24.15 1.73
C CYS A 69 -0.32 -25.21 0.66
N THR A 70 0.96 -25.47 0.45
CA THR A 70 1.41 -26.51 -0.49
C THR A 70 1.12 -27.89 0.09
N THR A 71 0.90 -28.91 -0.75
CA THR A 71 0.58 -30.28 -0.28
C THR A 71 1.53 -31.34 -0.82
N ASP A 72 2.46 -30.94 -1.67
CA ASP A 72 3.45 -31.78 -2.35
C ASP A 72 4.90 -31.46 -1.94
N GLY A 73 5.10 -30.50 -1.03
CA GLY A 73 6.43 -30.06 -0.59
C GLY A 73 7.15 -29.15 -1.58
N SER A 74 6.49 -28.67 -2.65
CA SER A 74 7.08 -27.63 -3.49
C SER A 74 6.97 -26.28 -2.79
N CYS A 75 7.95 -25.95 -1.94
CA CYS A 75 7.98 -24.66 -1.28
C CYS A 75 8.20 -23.56 -2.28
N GLU A 76 7.35 -22.54 -2.25
CA GLU A 76 7.75 -21.25 -2.81
C GLU A 76 8.94 -20.80 -1.99
N SER A 77 10.05 -20.48 -2.68
CA SER A 77 11.23 -19.94 -2.03
C SER A 77 10.82 -18.68 -1.29
N THR A 78 10.88 -18.71 0.04
CA THR A 78 10.85 -17.49 0.83
C THR A 78 12.19 -16.79 0.59
N ALA A 79 12.25 -15.96 -0.45
CA ALA A 79 13.40 -15.08 -0.61
C ALA A 79 13.44 -14.17 0.62
N ASP A 80 14.62 -14.03 1.21
CA ASP A 80 14.85 -12.98 2.19
C ASP A 80 14.70 -11.63 1.47
N VAL A 81 13.69 -10.88 1.88
CA VAL A 81 13.36 -9.55 1.36
C VAL A 81 13.91 -8.51 2.32
N ALA A 82 14.67 -7.55 1.80
CA ALA A 82 14.99 -6.35 2.57
C ALA A 82 13.77 -5.42 2.59
N VAL A 83 13.08 -5.36 3.72
CA VAL A 83 11.85 -4.60 3.93
C VAL A 83 12.15 -3.30 4.66
N THR A 84 11.95 -2.17 3.99
CA THR A 84 12.04 -0.84 4.60
C THR A 84 10.69 -0.41 5.15
N PHE A 85 10.60 -0.32 6.48
CA PHE A 85 9.45 0.22 7.19
C PHE A 85 9.60 1.73 7.30
N ARG A 86 8.52 2.47 6.99
CA ARG A 86 8.51 3.94 6.92
C ARG A 86 7.30 4.50 7.65
N VAL A 87 7.49 5.52 8.48
CA VAL A 87 6.39 6.26 9.12
C VAL A 87 6.64 7.76 9.05
N ASP A 88 5.65 8.50 8.59
CA ASP A 88 5.66 9.95 8.57
C ASP A 88 5.25 10.49 9.95
N MET A 89 6.16 11.23 10.57
CA MET A 89 6.01 11.84 11.88
C MET A 89 5.85 13.36 11.81
N SER A 90 5.66 13.94 10.61
CA SER A 90 5.60 15.39 10.39
C SER A 90 4.50 16.11 11.18
N GLU A 91 3.41 15.42 11.50
CA GLU A 91 2.32 15.92 12.33
C GLU A 91 2.49 15.67 13.83
N GLN A 92 3.53 14.93 14.21
CA GLN A 92 3.76 14.50 15.58
C GLN A 92 4.95 15.25 16.20
N THR A 93 4.91 15.43 17.52
CA THR A 93 6.11 15.77 18.26
C THR A 93 6.82 14.46 18.64
N VAL A 94 8.00 14.23 18.05
CA VAL A 94 8.80 13.04 18.38
C VAL A 94 9.38 13.17 19.79
N ALA A 95 9.07 12.22 20.67
CA ALA A 95 9.48 12.24 22.07
C ALA A 95 10.17 10.92 22.45
N GLY A 96 11.51 10.93 22.50
CA GLY A 96 12.28 9.75 22.90
C GLY A 96 12.60 8.78 21.77
N GLY A 97 12.44 9.21 20.51
CA GLY A 97 12.75 8.42 19.30
C GLY A 97 11.52 7.77 18.68
N VAL A 98 11.70 7.18 17.51
CA VAL A 98 10.67 6.42 16.78
C VAL A 98 11.12 4.99 16.65
N PHE A 99 10.21 4.04 16.88
CA PHE A 99 10.54 2.62 16.88
C PHE A 99 9.52 1.80 16.10
N LEU A 100 10.00 0.74 15.45
CA LEU A 100 9.18 -0.34 14.93
C LEU A 100 8.94 -1.37 16.05
N HIS A 101 7.67 -1.72 16.26
CA HIS A 101 7.21 -2.69 17.25
C HIS A 101 6.48 -3.82 16.53
N ALA A 102 7.15 -4.97 16.35
CA ALA A 102 6.68 -6.00 15.44
C ALA A 102 6.66 -7.40 16.07
N ALA A 103 5.73 -8.24 15.61
CA ALA A 103 5.58 -9.61 16.10
C ALA A 103 6.83 -10.48 15.86
N PHE A 104 7.53 -10.28 14.72
CA PHE A 104 8.74 -11.04 14.38
C PHE A 104 9.93 -10.76 15.31
N ASP A 105 9.88 -9.65 16.06
CA ASP A 105 10.88 -9.27 17.06
C ASP A 105 10.34 -9.44 18.49
N GLY A 106 9.29 -10.26 18.65
CA GLY A 106 8.68 -10.51 19.96
C GLY A 106 8.06 -9.27 20.59
N TRP A 107 7.60 -8.32 19.78
CA TRP A 107 7.03 -7.04 20.23
C TRP A 107 8.06 -6.18 21.01
N GLY A 108 9.32 -6.17 20.54
CA GLY A 108 10.38 -5.27 21.01
C GLY A 108 10.24 -3.83 20.51
N ALA A 109 11.32 -3.05 20.62
CA ALA A 109 11.41 -1.68 20.10
C ALA A 109 12.67 -1.53 19.24
N ILE A 110 12.49 -1.61 17.92
CA ILE A 110 13.58 -1.49 16.94
C ILE A 110 13.70 0.00 16.56
N PRO A 111 14.84 0.67 16.81
CA PRO A 111 14.99 2.09 16.51
C PRO A 111 14.90 2.37 15.00
N MET A 112 14.25 3.49 14.68
CA MET A 112 14.14 4.04 13.33
C MET A 112 14.85 5.40 13.26
N ASN A 113 15.38 5.74 12.08
CA ASN A 113 16.15 6.97 11.87
C ASN A 113 15.48 7.87 10.83
N ASP A 114 15.71 9.17 10.94
CA ASP A 114 15.36 10.21 9.97
C ASP A 114 16.67 10.88 9.55
N ASP A 115 17.47 10.15 8.75
CA ASP A 115 18.84 10.53 8.44
C ASP A 115 18.92 11.69 7.41
N ASP A 116 17.87 11.89 6.61
CA ASP A 116 17.77 12.96 5.61
C ASP A 116 16.95 14.18 6.09
N GLY A 117 16.27 14.07 7.23
CA GLY A 117 15.58 15.16 7.90
C GLY A 117 14.25 15.53 7.26
N ASP A 118 13.61 14.60 6.55
CA ASP A 118 12.32 14.81 5.89
C ASP A 118 11.12 14.48 6.80
N SER A 119 11.37 14.09 8.06
CA SER A 119 10.38 13.65 9.06
C SER A 119 9.76 12.27 8.79
N ILE A 120 10.26 11.53 7.81
CA ILE A 120 9.94 10.11 7.60
C ILE A 120 11.01 9.27 8.29
N TYR A 121 10.58 8.51 9.29
CA TYR A 121 11.47 7.62 10.02
C TYR A 121 11.49 6.26 9.35
N GLU A 122 12.69 5.71 9.17
CA GLU A 122 12.91 4.48 8.42
C GLU A 122 13.77 3.46 9.19
N THR A 123 13.48 2.17 8.97
CA THR A 123 14.38 1.07 9.32
C THR A 123 14.21 -0.08 8.33
N THR A 124 15.26 -0.86 8.08
CA THR A 124 15.22 -1.98 7.11
C THR A 124 15.48 -3.30 7.80
N GLN A 125 14.54 -4.24 7.64
CA GLN A 125 14.61 -5.57 8.23
C GLN A 125 14.63 -6.63 7.12
N THR A 126 15.43 -7.67 7.31
CA THR A 126 15.41 -8.83 6.41
C THR A 126 14.31 -9.79 6.85
N LEU A 127 13.27 -9.94 6.04
CA LEU A 127 12.10 -10.77 6.33
C LEU A 127 11.88 -11.79 5.21
N ALA A 128 11.43 -12.99 5.57
CA ALA A 128 10.91 -13.95 4.62
C ALA A 128 9.61 -13.43 3.98
N SER A 129 9.19 -14.02 2.86
CA SER A 129 7.84 -13.78 2.34
C SER A 129 6.80 -14.27 3.34
N GLY A 130 5.70 -13.52 3.49
CA GLY A 130 4.66 -13.82 4.47
C GLY A 130 3.93 -12.60 5.02
N ASN A 131 3.06 -12.82 5.99
CA ASN A 131 2.27 -11.76 6.64
C ASN A 131 2.83 -11.43 8.02
N TYR A 132 3.04 -10.14 8.29
CA TYR A 132 3.65 -9.62 9.51
C TYR A 132 2.78 -8.54 10.14
N GLU A 133 2.55 -8.67 11.44
CA GLU A 133 1.89 -7.63 12.24
C GLU A 133 2.92 -6.71 12.90
N PHE A 134 2.63 -5.41 12.91
CA PHE A 134 3.49 -4.39 13.51
C PHE A 134 2.72 -3.13 13.92
N LEU A 135 3.38 -2.26 14.67
CA LEU A 135 2.98 -0.89 15.01
C LEU A 135 4.22 0.01 14.99
N TYR A 136 4.02 1.31 14.87
CA TYR A 136 5.06 2.29 15.19
C TYR A 136 4.93 2.77 16.64
N GLN A 137 6.04 3.22 17.23
CA GLN A 137 6.08 3.82 18.57
C GLN A 137 6.68 5.23 18.51
N ASN A 138 6.08 6.18 19.23
CA ASN A 138 6.63 7.52 19.46
C ASN A 138 7.18 7.61 20.89
N GLY A 139 8.40 7.12 21.07
CA GLY A 139 8.98 6.74 22.35
C GLY A 139 8.69 5.28 22.71
N GLU A 140 9.67 4.61 23.33
CA GLU A 140 9.57 3.19 23.67
C GLU A 140 8.31 2.89 24.51
N GLY A 141 7.48 1.97 24.03
CA GLY A 141 6.22 1.57 24.67
C GLY A 141 5.02 2.50 24.42
N VAL A 142 5.18 3.57 23.63
CA VAL A 142 4.09 4.45 23.21
C VAL A 142 3.61 4.04 21.81
N ASN A 143 2.85 2.95 21.78
CA ASN A 143 2.34 2.34 20.56
C ASN A 143 1.30 3.22 19.85
N GLU A 144 1.22 3.07 18.52
CA GLU A 144 0.04 3.45 17.77
C GLU A 144 -1.24 2.79 18.32
N VAL A 145 -2.37 3.45 18.11
CA VAL A 145 -3.69 3.02 18.56
C VAL A 145 -4.66 3.13 17.39
N PHE A 146 -5.16 1.99 16.94
CA PHE A 146 -6.15 1.89 15.87
C PHE A 146 -7.50 1.39 16.39
N ASP A 147 -8.55 1.86 15.74
CA ASP A 147 -9.89 1.29 15.86
C ASP A 147 -10.10 0.23 14.77
N GLY A 148 -10.54 -0.97 15.17
CA GLY A 148 -10.72 -2.11 14.26
C GLY A 148 -11.82 -1.92 13.21
N GLU A 149 -12.68 -0.91 13.35
CA GLU A 149 -13.75 -0.61 12.38
C GLU A 149 -13.34 0.44 11.33
N ASN A 150 -12.38 1.32 11.62
CA ASN A 150 -12.12 2.52 10.82
C ASN A 150 -10.79 2.52 10.04
N PHE A 151 -9.90 1.55 10.28
CA PHE A 151 -8.56 1.49 9.67
C PHE A 151 -8.25 0.15 8.99
N THR A 152 -9.28 -0.53 8.48
CA THR A 152 -9.19 -1.89 7.93
C THR A 152 -8.32 -2.05 6.68
N GLU A 153 -7.92 -0.94 6.05
CA GLU A 153 -7.12 -0.90 4.83
C GLU A 153 -5.64 -1.22 5.05
N CYS A 154 -5.12 -0.98 6.26
CA CYS A 154 -3.72 -1.27 6.60
C CYS A 154 -3.56 -2.02 7.93
N THR A 155 -4.66 -2.40 8.57
CA THR A 155 -4.65 -3.09 9.86
C THR A 155 -5.38 -4.42 9.84
N ILE A 156 -5.08 -5.26 10.83
CA ILE A 156 -5.80 -6.47 11.17
C ILE A 156 -6.18 -6.43 12.65
N THR A 157 -7.40 -6.84 12.97
CA THR A 157 -7.87 -6.95 14.36
C THR A 157 -7.86 -8.41 14.79
N SER A 158 -7.11 -8.73 15.84
CA SER A 158 -7.06 -10.06 16.46
C SER A 158 -7.25 -9.95 17.96
N GLY A 159 -8.35 -10.52 18.47
CA GLY A 159 -8.73 -10.40 19.87
C GLY A 159 -9.02 -8.94 20.25
N ALA A 160 -8.20 -8.38 21.14
CA ALA A 160 -8.34 -7.00 21.64
C ALA A 160 -7.38 -6.01 20.98
N PHE A 161 -6.58 -6.46 20.01
CA PHE A 161 -5.53 -5.66 19.38
C PHE A 161 -5.83 -5.41 17.91
N THR A 162 -5.60 -4.18 17.47
CA THR A 162 -5.66 -3.77 16.07
C THR A 162 -4.26 -3.30 15.69
N ASN A 163 -3.57 -4.10 14.87
CA ASN A 163 -2.18 -3.88 14.47
C ASN A 163 -2.10 -3.62 12.98
N ARG A 164 -1.05 -2.94 12.51
CA ARG A 164 -0.79 -2.85 11.06
C ARG A 164 -0.44 -4.24 10.51
N LEU A 165 -0.83 -4.49 9.26
CA LEU A 165 -0.53 -5.73 8.55
C LEU A 165 0.33 -5.43 7.32
N LEU A 166 1.45 -6.12 7.18
CA LEU A 166 2.28 -6.12 5.98
C LEU A 166 2.32 -7.50 5.35
N THR A 167 2.04 -7.58 4.05
CA THR A 167 2.33 -8.76 3.23
C THR A 167 3.66 -8.57 2.50
N VAL A 168 4.64 -9.39 2.82
CA VAL A 168 5.94 -9.44 2.16
C VAL A 168 5.89 -10.43 1.00
N GLY A 169 6.18 -9.93 -0.20
CA GLY A 169 6.21 -10.73 -1.43
C GLY A 169 7.51 -11.53 -1.61
N SER A 170 7.82 -11.89 -2.85
CA SER A 170 9.07 -12.59 -3.22
C SER A 170 10.13 -11.69 -3.87
N GLU A 171 9.93 -10.37 -3.83
CA GLU A 171 10.86 -9.40 -4.40
C GLU A 171 12.14 -9.29 -3.57
N ALA A 172 13.24 -8.83 -4.15
CA ALA A 172 14.50 -8.68 -3.40
C ALA A 172 14.43 -7.58 -2.32
N THR A 173 13.59 -6.57 -2.56
CA THR A 173 13.39 -5.41 -1.68
C THR A 173 11.93 -4.99 -1.70
N GLN A 174 11.42 -4.53 -0.57
CA GLN A 174 10.07 -3.96 -0.46
C GLN A 174 10.10 -2.77 0.50
N ALA A 175 9.26 -1.77 0.29
CA ALA A 175 9.07 -0.67 1.23
C ALA A 175 7.59 -0.54 1.56
N THR A 176 7.27 -0.16 2.81
CA THR A 176 5.92 0.27 3.16
C THR A 176 5.67 1.68 2.61
N ASP A 177 4.40 2.05 2.46
CA ASP A 177 4.06 3.46 2.35
C ASP A 177 4.52 4.20 3.61
N ALA A 178 4.86 5.47 3.47
CA ALA A 178 5.12 6.36 4.60
C ALA A 178 3.78 6.83 5.18
N TYR A 179 3.09 5.94 5.88
CA TYR A 179 1.83 6.28 6.53
C TYR A 179 2.05 7.36 7.59
N CYS A 180 1.08 8.25 7.75
CA CYS A 180 1.05 9.12 8.91
C CYS A 180 0.91 8.27 10.17
N TYR A 181 1.64 8.64 11.22
CA TYR A 181 1.50 8.02 12.53
C TYR A 181 0.03 8.00 12.99
N ASN A 182 -0.46 6.84 13.45
CA ASN A 182 -1.88 6.58 13.77
C ASN A 182 -2.87 6.70 12.60
N SER A 183 -2.40 6.53 11.36
CA SER A 183 -3.23 6.57 10.16
C SER A 183 -2.82 5.49 9.15
N CYS A 184 -3.75 5.09 8.30
CA CYS A 184 -3.45 4.32 7.09
C CYS A 184 -3.32 5.20 5.84
N ALA A 185 -3.41 6.52 6.00
CA ALA A 185 -3.18 7.51 4.96
C ALA A 185 -1.86 8.25 5.21
N ALA A 186 -1.33 8.91 4.18
CA ALA A 186 -0.22 9.86 4.32
C ALA A 186 -0.63 11.08 5.17
N CYS A 187 0.35 11.79 5.76
CA CYS A 187 0.06 12.97 6.57
C CYS A 187 -0.52 14.13 5.73
N GLU A 188 -1.40 14.92 6.33
CA GLU A 188 -1.87 16.20 5.82
C GLU A 188 -0.70 17.18 5.69
N GLY A 189 -0.15 17.27 4.48
CA GLY A 189 1.04 18.08 4.22
C GLY A 189 2.19 17.29 3.59
N ALA A 190 2.10 15.96 3.54
CA ALA A 190 2.92 15.07 2.72
C ALA A 190 2.65 15.22 1.22
N ASN A 191 2.11 16.37 0.78
CA ASN A 191 2.02 16.76 -0.62
C ASN A 191 3.41 17.15 -1.14
N GLY A 192 4.36 16.21 -1.12
CA GLY A 192 5.15 16.01 -2.30
C GLY A 192 4.14 15.72 -3.41
N LEU A 193 3.96 16.68 -4.32
CA LEU A 193 3.00 16.63 -5.41
C LEU A 193 2.95 15.23 -6.04
N ASP A 194 1.91 14.46 -5.74
CA ASP A 194 1.62 13.23 -6.45
C ASP A 194 0.56 13.52 -7.51
N GLU A 195 0.80 13.03 -8.73
CA GLU A 195 -0.13 13.20 -9.84
C GLU A 195 -1.32 12.25 -9.61
N ILE A 196 -2.31 12.73 -8.83
CA ILE A 196 -3.63 12.11 -8.82
C ILE A 196 -4.18 12.22 -10.25
N SER A 197 -4.16 11.10 -10.96
CA SER A 197 -4.73 10.88 -12.29
C SER A 197 -6.27 10.92 -12.31
N GLY A 198 -6.87 11.76 -11.45
CA GLY A 198 -8.32 11.95 -11.33
C GLY A 198 -8.87 13.05 -12.24
N PHE A 199 -8.03 13.92 -12.78
CA PHE A 199 -8.44 14.98 -13.71
C PHE A 199 -7.38 15.12 -14.80
N ASP A 200 -7.79 15.03 -16.05
CA ASP A 200 -6.95 15.33 -17.21
C ASP A 200 -7.76 16.16 -18.22
N PHE A 201 -7.06 16.94 -19.04
CA PHE A 201 -7.66 17.54 -20.22
C PHE A 201 -6.71 17.53 -21.40
N GLN A 202 -7.23 17.40 -22.61
CA GLN A 202 -6.43 17.37 -23.83
C GLN A 202 -6.88 18.47 -24.79
N LEU A 203 -5.92 19.20 -25.34
CA LEU A 203 -6.14 20.12 -26.46
C LEU A 203 -5.95 19.39 -27.79
N ILE A 204 -6.98 19.39 -28.62
CA ILE A 204 -6.99 18.79 -29.96
C ILE A 204 -7.22 19.92 -30.98
N PRO A 205 -6.15 20.49 -31.57
CA PRO A 205 -6.26 21.51 -32.60
C PRO A 205 -6.88 20.95 -33.88
N SER A 206 -7.84 21.66 -34.44
CA SER A 206 -8.38 21.38 -35.77
C SER A 206 -7.55 22.07 -36.85
N VAL A 207 -6.98 21.28 -37.75
CA VAL A 207 -6.21 21.80 -38.90
C VAL A 207 -7.08 22.41 -40.00
N THR A 208 -8.41 22.27 -39.94
CA THR A 208 -9.34 22.75 -40.97
C THR A 208 -10.20 23.93 -40.53
N THR A 209 -10.51 24.03 -39.24
CA THR A 209 -11.44 25.05 -38.72
C THR A 209 -10.77 26.13 -37.86
N GLY A 210 -9.51 25.94 -37.46
CA GLY A 210 -8.80 26.89 -36.59
C GLY A 210 -9.25 26.89 -35.12
N ASN A 211 -10.22 26.02 -34.79
CA ASN A 211 -10.68 25.81 -33.42
C ASN A 211 -9.83 24.74 -32.72
N VAL A 212 -9.84 24.77 -31.40
CA VAL A 212 -9.24 23.75 -30.55
C VAL A 212 -10.34 23.07 -29.77
N GLU A 213 -10.44 21.75 -29.91
CA GLU A 213 -11.33 20.96 -29.06
C GLU A 213 -10.61 20.66 -27.74
N MET A 214 -11.22 21.03 -26.62
CA MET A 214 -10.79 20.68 -25.28
C MET A 214 -11.57 19.45 -24.85
N ARG A 215 -10.88 18.35 -24.55
CA ARG A 215 -11.49 17.14 -23.95
C ARG A 215 -11.13 17.07 -22.48
N PHE A 216 -12.11 16.82 -21.61
CA PHE A 216 -11.91 16.68 -20.18
C PHE A 216 -12.19 15.24 -19.76
N ALA A 217 -11.35 14.68 -18.89
CA ALA A 217 -11.52 13.36 -18.32
C ALA A 217 -11.49 13.46 -16.79
N GLY A 218 -12.26 12.58 -16.13
CA GLY A 218 -12.23 12.42 -14.68
C GLY A 218 -12.95 13.51 -13.85
N VAL A 219 -13.51 14.56 -14.48
CA VAL A 219 -14.24 15.63 -13.74
C VAL A 219 -15.60 16.01 -14.35
N GLN A 220 -16.63 16.09 -13.49
CA GLN A 220 -18.00 16.46 -13.86
C GLN A 220 -18.48 17.80 -13.26
N SER A 221 -17.72 18.43 -12.36
CA SER A 221 -18.02 19.77 -11.81
C SER A 221 -17.81 20.88 -12.85
N ALA A 222 -18.23 22.11 -12.58
CA ALA A 222 -17.95 23.22 -13.49
C ALA A 222 -16.43 23.51 -13.55
N LYS A 223 -15.92 23.88 -14.74
CA LYS A 223 -14.49 24.13 -14.97
C LYS A 223 -14.25 25.59 -15.33
N GLN A 224 -13.41 26.30 -14.60
CA GLN A 224 -12.94 27.64 -14.95
C GLN A 224 -11.77 27.54 -15.92
N VAL A 225 -11.90 28.13 -17.10
CA VAL A 225 -10.87 28.13 -18.12
C VAL A 225 -10.31 29.54 -18.27
N SER A 226 -8.99 29.67 -18.13
CA SER A 226 -8.25 30.91 -18.40
C SER A 226 -7.25 30.70 -19.52
N ILE A 227 -7.17 31.65 -20.44
CA ILE A 227 -6.23 31.64 -21.56
C ILE A 227 -5.28 32.80 -21.37
N VAL A 228 -4.00 32.50 -21.27
CA VAL A 228 -2.97 33.49 -21.00
C VAL A 228 -1.96 33.48 -22.14
N SER A 229 -1.54 34.65 -22.61
CA SER A 229 -0.47 34.76 -23.61
C SER A 229 0.90 34.41 -23.00
N PHE A 230 1.91 34.23 -23.84
CA PHE A 230 3.29 34.07 -23.40
C PHE A 230 3.84 35.25 -22.56
N THR A 231 3.22 36.43 -22.65
CA THR A 231 3.59 37.61 -21.84
C THR A 231 2.88 37.65 -20.49
N GLY A 232 2.04 36.67 -20.17
CA GLY A 232 1.25 36.64 -18.94
C GLY A 232 -0.05 37.46 -19.00
N ALA A 233 -0.43 37.97 -20.19
CA ALA A 233 -1.69 38.70 -20.33
C ALA A 233 -2.86 37.73 -20.42
N LEU A 234 -3.90 37.96 -19.62
CA LEU A 234 -5.17 37.22 -19.72
C LEU A 234 -5.87 37.61 -21.02
N ILE A 235 -6.18 36.64 -21.85
CA ILE A 235 -6.83 36.79 -23.16
C ILE A 235 -8.32 36.44 -23.05
N HIS A 236 -8.63 35.27 -22.48
CA HIS A 236 -10.01 34.83 -22.24
C HIS A 236 -10.14 34.23 -20.85
N ALA A 237 -11.31 34.41 -20.24
CA ALA A 237 -11.72 33.71 -19.04
C ALA A 237 -13.20 33.33 -19.17
N PHE A 238 -13.52 32.04 -19.06
CA PHE A 238 -14.89 31.54 -19.17
C PHE A 238 -15.07 30.27 -18.35
N GLN A 239 -16.33 29.92 -18.10
CA GLN A 239 -16.69 28.71 -17.39
C GLN A 239 -17.28 27.67 -18.35
N VAL A 240 -16.70 26.48 -18.35
CA VAL A 240 -17.30 25.29 -18.94
C VAL A 240 -18.29 24.69 -17.93
N PRO A 241 -19.58 24.53 -18.27
CA PRO A 241 -20.58 23.98 -17.35
C PRO A 241 -20.23 22.57 -16.83
N ALA A 242 -20.86 22.19 -15.72
CA ALA A 242 -20.80 20.83 -15.20
C ALA A 242 -21.31 19.82 -16.23
N ASN A 243 -20.77 18.61 -16.20
CA ASN A 243 -21.04 17.50 -17.12
C ASN A 243 -20.66 17.72 -18.60
N GLU A 244 -19.98 18.82 -18.92
CA GLU A 244 -19.43 19.04 -20.25
C GLU A 244 -18.01 18.43 -20.32
N ASN A 245 -17.86 17.39 -21.14
CA ASN A 245 -16.59 16.68 -21.32
C ASN A 245 -15.85 17.09 -22.60
N VAL A 246 -16.49 17.86 -23.48
CA VAL A 246 -15.90 18.38 -24.73
C VAL A 246 -16.31 19.83 -24.90
N PHE A 247 -15.35 20.73 -25.12
CA PHE A 247 -15.63 22.15 -25.37
C PHE A 247 -14.84 22.65 -26.57
N THR A 248 -15.46 23.45 -27.44
CA THR A 248 -14.77 24.06 -28.59
C THR A 248 -14.28 25.44 -28.23
N LEU A 249 -12.96 25.61 -28.23
CA LEU A 249 -12.28 26.88 -28.07
C LEU A 249 -11.99 27.51 -29.43
N ASP A 250 -12.44 28.74 -29.64
CA ASP A 250 -12.13 29.55 -30.82
C ASP A 250 -11.03 30.57 -30.48
N LEU A 251 -9.90 30.47 -31.19
CA LEU A 251 -8.78 31.42 -31.11
C LEU A 251 -8.53 32.12 -32.46
N SER A 252 -9.49 32.08 -33.39
CA SER A 252 -9.36 32.65 -34.72
C SER A 252 -9.04 34.14 -34.69
N GLY A 253 -9.64 34.89 -33.75
CA GLY A 253 -9.42 36.33 -33.55
C GLY A 253 -8.09 36.72 -32.88
N GLU A 254 -7.33 35.75 -32.35
CA GLU A 254 -6.11 36.01 -31.59
C GLU A 254 -4.85 35.99 -32.47
N ALA A 255 -3.77 36.64 -32.04
CA ALA A 255 -2.52 36.64 -32.81
C ALA A 255 -1.84 35.25 -32.87
N THR A 256 -0.96 35.03 -33.85
CA THR A 256 -0.06 33.86 -33.84
C THR A 256 0.87 33.95 -32.62
N GLY A 257 1.03 32.85 -31.88
CA GLY A 257 1.82 32.87 -30.66
C GLY A 257 1.60 31.65 -29.75
N VAL A 258 2.26 31.69 -28.59
CA VAL A 258 2.10 30.68 -27.55
C VAL A 258 1.05 31.15 -26.56
N TYR A 259 0.12 30.23 -26.26
CA TYR A 259 -0.94 30.38 -25.28
C TYR A 259 -0.81 29.31 -24.21
N PHE A 260 -1.10 29.68 -22.97
CA PHE A 260 -1.24 28.76 -21.85
C PHE A 260 -2.73 28.67 -21.51
N ILE A 261 -3.29 27.46 -21.67
CA ILE A 261 -4.67 27.16 -21.34
C ILE A 261 -4.67 26.55 -19.95
N GLN A 262 -5.26 27.25 -19.00
CA GLN A 262 -5.35 26.85 -17.61
C GLN A 262 -6.79 26.43 -17.32
N VAL A 263 -6.99 25.23 -16.79
CA VAL A 263 -8.30 24.71 -16.43
C VAL A 263 -8.30 24.43 -14.93
N GLN A 264 -9.19 25.09 -14.20
CA GLN A 264 -9.37 24.93 -12.76
C GLN A 264 -10.75 24.35 -12.45
N THR A 265 -10.83 23.50 -11.45
CA THR A 265 -12.07 22.91 -10.91
C THR A 265 -12.04 23.02 -9.38
N GLU A 266 -13.07 22.51 -8.69
CA GLU A 266 -13.07 22.41 -7.22
C GLU A 266 -11.94 21.48 -6.75
N GLY A 267 -10.76 22.06 -6.50
CA GLY A 267 -9.59 21.36 -5.94
C GLY A 267 -8.43 21.08 -6.91
N PHE A 268 -8.64 21.20 -8.23
CA PHE A 268 -7.61 20.86 -9.22
C PHE A 268 -7.33 21.98 -10.22
N GLY A 269 -6.10 22.06 -10.72
CA GLY A 269 -5.70 22.99 -11.76
C GLY A 269 -4.66 22.38 -12.69
N LEU A 270 -4.94 22.36 -14.00
CA LEU A 270 -4.00 21.89 -15.01
C LEU A 270 -3.70 23.00 -16.03
N THR A 271 -2.50 22.98 -16.60
CA THR A 271 -2.09 23.92 -17.66
C THR A 271 -1.55 23.16 -18.86
N GLN A 272 -2.06 23.48 -20.06
CA GLN A 272 -1.48 23.01 -21.32
C GLN A 272 -1.00 24.17 -22.17
N LYS A 273 0.12 23.94 -22.87
CA LYS A 273 0.68 24.89 -23.83
C LYS A 273 0.12 24.62 -25.21
N LEU A 274 -0.41 25.66 -25.83
CA LEU A 274 -0.89 25.66 -27.21
C LEU A 274 -0.04 26.62 -28.04
N LEU A 275 0.47 26.15 -29.18
CA LEU A 275 1.14 27.00 -30.15
C LEU A 275 0.19 27.25 -31.33
N LYS A 276 -0.27 28.49 -31.49
CA LYS A 276 -0.96 28.94 -32.71
C LYS A 276 0.10 29.36 -33.71
N VAL A 277 0.15 28.70 -34.87
CA VAL A 277 1.20 28.91 -35.89
C VAL A 277 0.76 29.68 -37.13
N ASN A 278 -0.55 29.86 -37.38
CA ASN A 278 -1.10 30.69 -38.46
C ASN A 278 -2.53 31.12 -38.11
#